data_AF-A0A178B6C5-F1
#
_entry.id   AF-A0A178B6C5-F1
#
_cell.length_a   1.000
_cell.length_b   1.000
_cell.length_c   1.000
_cell.angle_alpha   90.00
_cell.angle_beta   90.00
_cell.angle_gamma   90.00
#
_symmetry.space_group_name_H-M   'P 1'
#
loop_
_entity.id
_entity.type
_entity.pdbx_description
1 polymer ?
#
loop_
_entity_poly.entity_id
_entity_poly.type
_entity_poly.pdbx_seq_one_letter_code
_entity_poly.pdbx_strand_id
1 'polypeptide(L)'
;MAAAISPPPAPSIPTKHGSHGTQSCPACGTSMELDSREAEAARKKIVELEAQMEFLKEKATAAGACTHPPPPPPLPSTSPTPVDVELLNELERERTLRAKAEERAEKVDSEIEELSVQLFSQANEMVAAERKARAKLEERIEVLERKDKDKMARLDRLEKAVTRIDRVKAMLNQSQTNGVGGGGMLSPPAKR
;
A
#
# COMPACT_ATOMS: atom_id res chain seq x y z
N MET A 1 33.15 9.62 -19.32
CA MET A 1 32.68 8.25 -19.04
C MET A 1 31.46 8.37 -18.14
N ALA A 2 30.26 8.27 -18.71
CA ALA A 2 29.00 8.37 -17.97
C ALA A 2 28.46 6.95 -17.75
N ALA A 3 28.36 6.53 -16.49
CA ALA A 3 27.75 5.25 -16.13
C ALA A 3 26.23 5.44 -16.05
N ALA A 4 25.51 4.88 -17.02
CA ALA A 4 24.05 4.77 -16.98
C ALA A 4 23.67 3.60 -16.07
N ILE A 5 22.96 3.89 -14.98
CA ILE A 5 22.41 2.88 -14.06
C ILE A 5 21.01 2.53 -14.58
N SER A 6 20.81 1.27 -14.99
CA SER A 6 19.50 0.77 -15.43
C SER A 6 18.57 0.54 -14.24
N PRO A 7 17.25 0.84 -14.35
CA PRO A 7 16.27 0.54 -13.31
C PRO A 7 16.01 -0.97 -13.20
N PRO A 8 15.62 -1.49 -12.01
CA PRO A 8 15.34 -2.91 -11.80
C PRO A 8 14.01 -3.33 -12.47
N PRO A 9 13.87 -4.60 -12.87
CA PRO A 9 12.65 -5.10 -13.51
C PRO A 9 11.50 -5.21 -12.50
N ALA A 10 10.31 -4.81 -12.94
CA ALA A 10 9.06 -4.94 -12.18
C ALA A 10 8.67 -6.43 -12.01
N PRO A 11 8.01 -6.81 -10.91
CA PRO A 11 7.55 -8.18 -10.69
C PRO A 11 6.36 -8.54 -11.60
N SER A 12 6.47 -9.66 -12.30
CA SER A 12 5.45 -10.21 -13.18
C SER A 12 4.25 -10.73 -12.38
N ILE A 13 3.07 -10.17 -12.64
CA ILE A 13 1.79 -10.68 -12.13
C ILE A 13 1.38 -11.90 -12.97
N PRO A 14 1.11 -13.08 -12.38
CA PRO A 14 0.70 -14.25 -13.14
C PRO A 14 -0.79 -14.16 -13.51
N THR A 15 -1.07 -13.89 -14.78
CA THR A 15 -2.40 -14.08 -15.38
C THR A 15 -2.57 -15.56 -15.73
N LYS A 16 -3.25 -16.34 -14.87
CA LYS A 16 -3.73 -17.70 -15.23
C LYS A 16 -5.20 -17.63 -15.60
N HIS A 17 -5.49 -17.88 -16.88
CA HIS A 17 -6.77 -18.42 -17.33
C HIS A 17 -6.67 -19.96 -17.33
N GLY A 18 -7.75 -20.65 -16.96
CA GLY A 18 -7.92 -22.08 -17.24
C GLY A 18 -8.59 -22.91 -16.15
N SER A 19 -9.92 -22.84 -16.08
CA SER A 19 -10.85 -23.98 -15.94
C SER A 19 -10.31 -25.27 -15.29
N HIS A 20 -10.51 -25.45 -13.98
CA HIS A 20 -10.94 -26.71 -13.36
C HIS A 20 -11.74 -26.34 -12.10
N GLY A 21 -12.95 -26.89 -11.98
CA GLY A 21 -14.02 -26.44 -11.06
C GLY A 21 -13.72 -26.56 -9.56
N THR A 22 -12.97 -25.61 -9.02
CA THR A 22 -12.86 -25.36 -7.58
C THR A 22 -13.73 -24.16 -7.24
N GLN A 23 -14.91 -24.40 -6.67
CA GLN A 23 -15.76 -23.33 -6.15
C GLN A 23 -15.17 -22.88 -4.80
N SER A 24 -14.47 -21.75 -4.79
CA SER A 24 -13.96 -21.13 -3.57
C SER A 24 -15.04 -20.24 -2.93
N CYS A 25 -15.21 -20.36 -1.60
CA CYS A 25 -16.19 -19.56 -0.88
C CYS A 25 -15.74 -18.09 -0.82
N PRO A 26 -16.51 -17.12 -1.36
CA PRO A 26 -16.08 -15.73 -1.44
C PRO A 26 -16.04 -15.01 -0.08
N ALA A 27 -16.54 -15.62 1.00
CA ALA A 27 -16.56 -15.02 2.34
C ALA A 27 -15.37 -15.42 3.23
N CYS A 28 -14.77 -16.60 3.04
CA CYS A 28 -13.68 -17.10 3.89
C CYS A 28 -12.50 -17.73 3.13
N GLY A 29 -12.55 -17.77 1.79
CA GLY A 29 -11.43 -18.18 0.93
C GLY A 29 -11.08 -19.68 0.95
N THR A 30 -11.85 -20.51 1.66
CA THR A 30 -11.61 -21.96 1.67
C THR A 30 -12.00 -22.56 0.33
N SER A 31 -11.04 -23.22 -0.33
CA SER A 31 -11.29 -24.06 -1.50
C SER A 31 -11.69 -25.43 -1.02
N MET A 32 -12.98 -25.79 -1.19
CA MET A 32 -13.44 -27.14 -0.89
C MET A 32 -13.27 -28.02 -2.13
N GLU A 33 -12.23 -28.85 -2.10
CA GLU A 33 -12.11 -30.01 -2.99
C GLU A 33 -13.14 -31.04 -2.51
N LEU A 34 -14.40 -30.86 -2.91
CA LEU A 34 -15.40 -31.90 -2.71
C LEU A 34 -15.09 -33.03 -3.69
N ASP A 35 -14.41 -34.07 -3.20
CA ASP A 35 -14.12 -35.27 -3.98
C ASP A 35 -15.46 -35.87 -4.43
N SER A 36 -15.72 -35.86 -5.74
CA SER A 36 -16.99 -36.28 -6.33
C SER A 36 -17.39 -37.69 -5.86
N ARG A 37 -16.40 -38.53 -5.58
CA ARG A 37 -16.60 -39.90 -5.08
C ARG A 37 -17.07 -39.94 -3.64
N GLU A 38 -16.59 -39.03 -2.79
CA GLU A 38 -17.03 -38.90 -1.39
C GLU A 38 -18.45 -38.30 -1.32
N ALA A 39 -18.75 -37.32 -2.18
CA ALA A 39 -20.09 -36.77 -2.31
C ALA A 39 -21.10 -37.82 -2.80
N GLU A 40 -20.72 -38.71 -3.72
CA GLU A 40 -21.55 -39.85 -4.13
C GLU A 40 -21.73 -40.89 -3.03
N ALA A 41 -20.69 -41.19 -2.26
CA ALA A 41 -20.79 -42.08 -1.11
C ALA A 41 -21.72 -41.52 -0.02
N ALA A 42 -21.63 -40.22 0.27
CA ALA A 42 -22.51 -39.53 1.19
C ALA A 42 -23.98 -39.57 0.72
N ARG A 43 -24.23 -39.33 -0.58
CA ARG A 43 -25.58 -39.43 -1.17
C ARG A 43 -26.17 -40.84 -1.04
N LYS A 44 -25.39 -41.89 -1.30
CA LYS A 44 -25.83 -43.29 -1.12
C LYS A 44 -26.21 -43.59 0.33
N LYS A 45 -25.41 -43.11 1.28
CA LYS A 45 -25.66 -43.27 2.71
C LYS A 45 -26.91 -42.55 3.18
N ILE A 46 -27.21 -41.37 2.62
CA ILE A 46 -28.45 -40.64 2.92
C ILE A 46 -29.66 -41.47 2.48
N VAL A 47 -29.69 -41.97 1.25
CA VAL A 47 -30.79 -42.80 0.75
C VAL A 47 -30.99 -44.06 1.58
N GLU A 48 -29.90 -44.71 1.99
CA GLU A 48 -29.97 -45.89 2.86
C GLU A 48 -30.56 -45.56 4.25
N LEU A 49 -30.14 -44.44 4.85
CA LEU A 49 -30.67 -43.98 6.15
C LEU A 49 -32.13 -43.55 6.06
N GLU A 50 -32.53 -42.90 4.97
CA GLU A 50 -33.92 -42.52 4.71
C GLU A 50 -34.81 -43.77 4.58
N ALA A 51 -34.35 -44.82 3.90
CA ALA A 51 -35.07 -46.09 3.83
C ALA A 51 -35.22 -46.76 5.21
N GLN A 52 -34.19 -46.70 6.07
CA GLN A 52 -34.26 -47.21 7.44
C GLN A 52 -35.26 -46.41 8.29
N MET A 53 -35.28 -45.08 8.15
CA MET A 53 -36.24 -44.20 8.81
C MET A 53 -37.68 -44.51 8.39
N GLU A 54 -37.93 -44.71 7.08
CA GLU A 54 -39.25 -45.09 6.60
C GLU A 54 -39.69 -46.46 7.11
N PHE A 55 -38.80 -47.45 7.11
CA PHE A 55 -39.09 -48.78 7.66
C PHE A 55 -39.43 -48.72 9.15
N LEU A 56 -38.67 -47.94 9.92
CA LEU A 56 -38.95 -47.74 11.35
C LEU A 56 -40.26 -46.98 11.57
N LYS A 57 -40.58 -46.00 10.72
CA LYS A 57 -41.84 -45.26 10.76
C LYS A 57 -43.03 -46.16 10.43
N GLU A 58 -42.93 -47.02 9.42
CA GLU A 58 -43.97 -47.99 9.07
C GLU A 58 -44.15 -49.00 10.22
N LYS A 59 -43.05 -49.49 10.81
CA LYS A 59 -43.10 -50.39 11.97
C LYS A 59 -43.71 -49.73 13.21
N ALA A 60 -43.43 -48.45 13.46
CA ALA A 60 -44.05 -47.67 14.53
C ALA A 60 -45.54 -47.41 14.25
N THR A 61 -45.91 -47.17 12.99
CA THR A 61 -47.30 -46.98 12.57
C THR A 61 -48.11 -48.28 12.67
N ALA A 62 -47.49 -49.42 12.30
CA ALA A 62 -48.07 -50.75 12.45
C ALA A 62 -48.24 -51.15 13.93
N ALA A 63 -47.29 -50.77 14.80
CA ALA A 63 -47.44 -50.94 16.25
C ALA A 63 -48.53 -50.01 16.84
N GLY A 64 -48.77 -48.85 16.24
CA GLY A 64 -49.83 -47.90 16.63
C GLY A 64 -51.26 -48.31 16.23
N ALA A 65 -51.45 -49.38 15.44
CA ALA A 65 -52.75 -49.83 14.97
C ALA A 65 -53.42 -50.91 15.85
N CYS A 66 -52.75 -51.40 16.91
CA CYS A 66 -53.35 -52.30 17.89
C CYS A 66 -53.97 -51.52 19.06
N THR A 67 -55.29 -51.38 19.00
CA THR A 67 -56.26 -50.95 20.04
C THR A 67 -55.79 -51.03 21.52
N HIS A 68 -55.44 -49.89 22.11
CA HIS A 68 -55.59 -49.54 23.54
C HIS A 68 -55.51 -48.00 23.70
N PRO A 69 -56.29 -47.33 24.57
CA PRO A 69 -56.18 -45.87 24.75
C PRO A 69 -54.78 -45.50 25.28
N PRO A 70 -54.12 -44.46 24.73
CA PRO A 70 -52.80 -44.05 25.20
C PRO A 70 -52.91 -43.46 26.62
N PRO A 71 -51.95 -43.76 27.53
CA PRO A 71 -51.85 -43.02 28.80
C PRO A 71 -51.56 -41.53 28.50
N PRO A 72 -52.00 -40.60 29.38
CA PRO A 72 -51.79 -39.17 29.18
C PRO A 72 -50.29 -38.88 29.01
N PRO A 73 -49.92 -37.90 28.14
CA PRO A 73 -48.53 -37.52 27.97
C PRO A 73 -47.95 -37.13 29.34
N PRO A 74 -46.73 -37.61 29.69
CA PRO A 74 -46.10 -37.20 30.94
C PRO A 74 -45.93 -35.68 30.91
N LEU A 75 -46.58 -35.01 31.87
CA LEU A 75 -46.32 -33.61 32.19
C LEU A 75 -44.79 -33.43 32.33
N PRO A 76 -44.20 -32.36 31.78
CA PRO A 76 -42.77 -32.11 31.90
C PRO A 76 -42.44 -31.96 33.38
N SER A 77 -41.84 -33.00 33.96
CA SER A 77 -41.32 -32.98 35.32
C SER A 77 -40.16 -31.99 35.34
N THR A 78 -40.36 -30.83 35.95
CA THR A 78 -39.35 -29.79 36.19
C THR A 78 -38.36 -30.19 37.29
N SER A 79 -37.92 -31.44 37.30
CA SER A 79 -36.77 -31.89 38.08
C SER A 79 -35.59 -31.92 37.13
N PRO A 80 -34.57 -31.06 37.30
CA PRO A 80 -33.40 -31.06 36.42
C PRO A 80 -32.80 -32.46 36.47
N THR A 81 -32.76 -33.12 35.32
CA THR A 81 -32.09 -34.39 35.20
C THR A 81 -30.58 -34.13 35.38
N PRO A 82 -29.79 -35.09 35.89
CA PRO A 82 -28.36 -34.87 36.14
C PRO A 82 -27.58 -34.40 34.90
N VAL A 83 -28.06 -34.73 33.70
CA VAL A 83 -27.51 -34.24 32.43
C VAL A 83 -27.76 -32.74 32.20
N ASP A 84 -28.87 -32.19 32.68
CA ASP A 84 -29.19 -30.76 32.55
C ASP A 84 -28.24 -29.90 33.40
N VAL A 85 -27.80 -30.41 34.56
CA VAL A 85 -26.87 -29.71 35.46
C VAL A 85 -25.46 -29.67 34.84
N GLU A 86 -25.05 -30.75 34.16
CA GLU A 86 -23.77 -30.81 33.44
C GLU A 86 -23.75 -29.83 32.26
N LEU A 87 -24.81 -29.81 31.45
CA LEU A 87 -25.01 -28.85 30.35
C LEU A 87 -24.94 -27.39 30.81
N LEU A 88 -25.58 -27.05 31.94
CA LEU A 88 -25.51 -25.69 32.49
C LEU A 88 -24.09 -25.31 32.92
N ASN A 89 -23.33 -26.25 33.48
CA ASN A 89 -21.94 -26.02 33.88
C ASN A 89 -21.03 -25.87 32.65
N GLU A 90 -21.20 -26.69 31.63
CA GLU A 90 -20.50 -26.55 30.34
C GLU A 90 -20.78 -25.21 29.67
N LEU A 91 -22.05 -24.77 29.67
CA LEU A 91 -22.46 -23.48 29.11
C LEU A 91 -21.82 -22.32 29.87
N GLU A 92 -21.74 -22.39 31.20
CA GLU A 92 -21.03 -21.38 32.01
C GLU A 92 -19.53 -21.36 31.68
N ARG A 93 -18.90 -22.53 31.49
CA ARG A 93 -17.50 -22.61 31.02
C ARG A 93 -17.32 -22.00 29.63
N GLU A 94 -18.22 -22.25 28.69
CA GLU A 94 -18.18 -21.66 27.36
C GLU A 94 -18.27 -20.13 27.42
N ARG A 95 -19.24 -19.60 28.17
CA ARG A 95 -19.40 -18.15 28.35
C ARG A 95 -18.17 -17.50 28.98
N THR A 96 -17.57 -18.12 29.98
CA THR A 96 -16.35 -17.58 30.61
C THR A 96 -15.14 -17.61 29.67
N LEU A 97 -15.02 -18.65 28.83
CA LEU A 97 -13.99 -18.71 27.79
C LEU A 97 -14.22 -17.63 26.73
N ARG A 98 -15.47 -17.42 26.33
CA ARG A 98 -15.85 -16.39 25.37
C ARG A 98 -15.59 -14.98 25.89
N ALA A 99 -16.00 -14.68 27.13
CA ALA A 99 -15.73 -13.40 27.77
C ALA A 99 -14.23 -13.10 27.84
N LYS A 100 -13.39 -14.11 28.15
CA LYS A 100 -11.92 -13.97 28.12
C LYS A 100 -11.37 -13.74 26.71
N ALA A 101 -11.98 -14.33 25.69
CA ALA A 101 -11.57 -14.12 24.30
C ALA A 101 -11.96 -12.71 23.82
N GLU A 102 -13.16 -12.25 24.20
CA GLU A 102 -13.66 -10.89 23.93
C GLU A 102 -12.78 -9.84 24.61
N GLU A 103 -12.43 -10.01 25.89
CA GLU A 103 -11.48 -9.13 26.59
C GLU A 103 -10.12 -9.03 25.89
N ARG A 104 -9.60 -10.16 25.39
CA ARG A 104 -8.34 -10.17 24.63
C ARG A 104 -8.47 -9.46 23.28
N ALA A 105 -9.62 -9.60 22.61
CA ALA A 105 -9.89 -8.91 21.36
C ALA A 105 -9.95 -7.40 21.59
N GLU A 106 -10.70 -6.94 22.59
CA GLU A 106 -10.79 -5.52 22.97
C GLU A 106 -9.41 -4.94 23.30
N LYS A 107 -8.58 -5.70 24.02
CA LYS A 107 -7.21 -5.29 24.31
C LYS A 107 -6.39 -5.08 23.04
N VAL A 108 -6.42 -6.05 22.12
CA VAL A 108 -5.69 -5.94 20.85
C VAL A 108 -6.22 -4.78 20.01
N ASP A 109 -7.54 -4.57 19.97
CA ASP A 109 -8.14 -3.44 19.26
C ASP A 109 -7.66 -2.10 19.85
N SER A 110 -7.60 -1.96 21.17
CA SER A 110 -7.06 -0.75 21.82
C SER A 110 -5.58 -0.51 21.51
N GLU A 111 -4.74 -1.57 21.48
CA GLU A 111 -3.33 -1.46 21.11
C GLU A 111 -3.17 -1.04 19.64
N ILE A 112 -4.02 -1.57 18.75
CA ILE A 112 -4.02 -1.19 17.32
C ILE A 112 -4.43 0.28 17.16
N GLU A 113 -5.48 0.73 17.85
CA GLU A 113 -5.90 2.12 17.81
C GLU A 113 -4.78 3.06 18.29
N GLU A 114 -4.15 2.76 19.43
CA GLU A 114 -3.02 3.54 19.96
C GLU A 114 -1.85 3.61 18.98
N LEU A 115 -1.42 2.47 18.45
CA LEU A 115 -0.32 2.40 17.48
C LEU A 115 -0.68 3.14 16.18
N SER A 116 -1.93 3.06 15.74
CA SER A 116 -2.39 3.78 14.55
C SER A 116 -2.31 5.29 14.77
N VAL A 117 -2.78 5.79 15.91
CA VAL A 117 -2.72 7.22 16.25
C VAL A 117 -1.27 7.69 16.31
N GLN A 118 -0.37 6.92 16.93
CA GLN A 118 1.05 7.23 17.00
C GLN A 118 1.68 7.29 15.60
N LEU A 119 1.43 6.29 14.75
CA LEU A 119 1.98 6.23 13.41
C LEU A 119 1.50 7.39 12.54
N PHE A 120 0.20 7.69 12.58
CA PHE A 120 -0.35 8.82 11.82
C PHE A 120 0.15 10.17 12.35
N SER A 121 0.28 10.34 13.67
CA SER A 121 0.85 11.55 14.26
C SER A 121 2.31 11.75 13.83
N GLN A 122 3.13 10.71 13.93
CA GLN A 122 4.54 10.76 13.52
C GLN A 122 4.68 11.05 12.02
N ALA A 123 3.86 10.41 11.18
CA ALA A 123 3.86 10.67 9.75
C ALA A 123 3.46 12.12 9.43
N ASN A 124 2.42 12.63 10.10
CA ASN A 124 1.98 14.02 9.94
C ASN A 124 3.05 15.03 10.36
N GLU A 125 3.75 14.77 11.46
CA GLU A 125 4.88 15.59 11.92
C GLU A 125 6.03 15.61 10.92
N MET A 126 6.42 14.45 10.39
CA MET A 126 7.49 14.34 9.40
C MET A 126 7.15 15.11 8.12
N VAL A 127 5.92 14.95 7.61
CA VAL A 127 5.44 15.69 6.43
C VAL A 127 5.37 17.19 6.72
N ALA A 128 4.94 17.60 7.90
CA ALA A 128 4.92 19.01 8.28
C ALA A 128 6.34 19.59 8.34
N ALA A 129 7.30 18.85 8.89
CA ALA A 129 8.71 19.23 8.91
C ALA A 129 9.29 19.36 7.49
N GLU A 130 9.00 18.39 6.62
CA GLU A 130 9.40 18.43 5.21
C GLU A 130 8.81 19.66 4.50
N ARG A 131 7.50 19.90 4.62
CA ARG A 131 6.84 21.07 4.01
C ARG A 131 7.47 22.38 4.48
N LYS A 132 7.77 22.50 5.77
CA LYS A 132 8.45 23.68 6.33
C LYS A 132 9.88 23.81 5.79
N ALA A 133 10.63 22.72 5.70
CA ALA A 133 12.00 22.73 5.17
C ALA A 133 12.01 23.08 3.68
N ARG A 134 11.10 22.49 2.91
CA ARG A 134 10.93 22.75 1.48
C ARG A 134 10.56 24.20 1.21
N ALA A 135 9.58 24.76 1.92
CA ALA A 135 9.20 26.16 1.78
C ALA A 135 10.37 27.13 2.05
N LYS A 136 11.19 26.85 3.08
CA LYS A 136 12.40 27.65 3.38
C LYS A 136 13.44 27.58 2.26
N LEU A 137 13.64 26.41 1.66
CA LEU A 137 14.57 26.24 0.54
C LEU A 137 14.05 26.94 -0.72
N GLU A 138 12.76 26.81 -1.02
CA GLU A 138 12.11 27.48 -2.14
C GLU A 138 12.24 29.00 -2.03
N GLU A 139 12.00 29.58 -0.84
CA GLU A 139 12.24 31.01 -0.58
C GLU A 139 13.71 31.40 -0.81
N ARG A 140 14.65 30.59 -0.32
CA ARG A 140 16.09 30.87 -0.48
C ARG A 140 16.52 30.82 -1.95
N ILE A 141 15.97 29.87 -2.71
CA ILE A 141 16.21 29.74 -4.15
C ILE A 141 15.70 30.99 -4.86
N GLU A 142 14.46 31.44 -4.58
CA GLU A 142 13.90 32.63 -5.21
C GLU A 142 14.77 33.88 -4.98
N VAL A 143 15.25 34.08 -3.75
CA VAL A 143 16.15 35.20 -3.42
C VAL A 143 17.47 35.11 -4.17
N LEU A 144 18.06 33.91 -4.28
CA LEU A 144 19.31 33.70 -5.00
C LEU A 144 19.12 33.94 -6.51
N GLU A 145 18.05 33.42 -7.10
CA GLU A 145 17.74 33.65 -8.51
C GLU A 145 17.54 35.14 -8.82
N ARG A 146 16.87 35.88 -7.94
CA ARG A 146 16.72 37.34 -8.09
C ARG A 146 18.06 38.05 -8.07
N LYS A 147 18.92 37.71 -7.10
CA LYS A 147 20.27 38.27 -6.97
C LYS A 147 21.14 37.94 -8.17
N ASP A 148 21.04 36.73 -8.70
CA ASP A 148 21.83 36.32 -9.85
C ASP A 148 21.36 37.01 -11.12
N LYS A 149 20.06 37.21 -11.32
CA LYS A 149 19.53 38.06 -12.41
C LYS A 149 20.08 39.48 -12.34
N ASP A 150 20.09 40.10 -11.15
CA ASP A 150 20.61 41.46 -10.97
C ASP A 150 22.11 41.55 -11.27
N LYS A 151 22.90 40.56 -10.80
CA LYS A 151 24.34 40.48 -11.08
C LYS A 151 24.60 40.28 -12.57
N MET A 152 23.87 39.39 -13.23
CA MET A 152 24.00 39.14 -14.66
C MET A 152 23.70 40.41 -15.46
N ALA A 153 22.63 41.14 -15.11
CA ALA A 153 22.31 42.42 -15.74
C ALA A 153 23.42 43.47 -15.53
N ARG A 154 24.08 43.49 -14.37
CA ARG A 154 25.22 44.38 -14.11
C ARG A 154 26.45 43.98 -14.92
N LEU A 155 26.74 42.68 -15.02
CA LEU A 155 27.86 42.17 -15.81
C LEU A 155 27.68 42.48 -17.29
N ASP A 156 26.49 42.27 -17.86
CA ASP A 156 26.19 42.64 -19.26
C ASP A 156 26.46 44.13 -19.55
N ARG A 157 26.09 45.03 -18.63
CA ARG A 157 26.40 46.46 -18.77
C ARG A 157 27.90 46.75 -18.72
N LEU A 158 28.62 46.07 -17.84
CA LEU A 158 30.08 46.21 -17.72
C LEU A 158 30.80 45.66 -18.95
N GLU A 159 30.39 44.51 -19.47
CA GLU A 159 30.91 43.92 -20.70
C GLU A 159 30.74 44.88 -21.88
N LYS A 160 29.53 45.45 -22.05
CA LYS A 160 29.28 46.50 -23.06
C LYS A 160 30.20 47.70 -22.89
N ALA A 161 30.50 48.13 -21.66
CA ALA A 161 31.41 49.24 -21.40
C ALA A 161 32.87 48.89 -21.75
N VAL A 162 33.32 47.69 -21.38
CA VAL A 162 34.66 47.19 -21.70
C VAL A 162 34.83 47.05 -23.21
N THR A 163 33.86 46.49 -23.93
CA THR A 163 33.89 46.42 -25.40
C THR A 163 34.03 47.81 -26.05
N ARG A 164 33.36 48.84 -25.50
CA ARG A 164 33.54 50.23 -25.98
C ARG A 164 34.96 50.74 -25.72
N ILE A 165 35.51 50.48 -24.54
CA ILE A 165 36.88 50.85 -24.18
C ILE A 165 37.88 50.16 -25.10
N ASP A 166 37.71 48.88 -25.37
CA ASP A 166 38.59 48.11 -26.24
C ASP A 166 38.58 48.64 -27.68
N ARG A 167 37.41 49.05 -28.18
CA ARG A 167 37.29 49.73 -29.49
C ARG A 167 38.06 51.05 -29.52
N VAL A 168 37.90 51.89 -28.50
CA VAL A 168 38.62 53.17 -28.41
C VAL A 168 40.13 52.95 -28.30
N LYS A 169 40.57 52.00 -27.48
CA LYS A 169 41.98 51.60 -27.39
C LYS A 169 42.53 51.16 -28.75
N ALA A 170 41.79 50.36 -29.51
CA ALA A 170 42.20 49.94 -30.85
C ALA A 170 42.35 51.12 -31.82
N MET A 171 41.45 52.10 -31.77
CA MET A 171 41.55 53.33 -32.58
C MET A 171 42.76 54.19 -32.17
N LEU A 172 42.97 54.40 -30.87
CA LEU A 172 44.12 55.17 -30.36
C LEU A 172 45.46 54.50 -30.71
N ASN A 173 45.52 53.17 -30.67
CA ASN A 173 46.72 52.43 -31.04
C ASN A 173 47.02 52.56 -32.55
N GLN A 174 45.99 52.49 -33.41
CA GLN A 174 46.14 52.76 -34.85
C GLN A 174 46.58 54.21 -35.15
N SER A 175 46.08 55.20 -34.39
CA SER A 175 46.51 56.59 -34.54
C SER A 175 47.96 56.81 -34.10
N GLN A 176 48.44 56.12 -33.05
CA GLN A 176 49.85 56.15 -32.65
C GLN A 176 50.76 55.50 -33.70
N THR A 177 50.38 54.37 -34.30
CA THR A 177 51.17 53.75 -35.38
C THR A 177 51.21 54.60 -36.64
N ASN A 178 50.13 55.32 -36.97
CA ASN A 178 50.12 56.25 -38.11
C ASN A 178 50.87 57.57 -37.84
N GLY A 179 51.01 57.98 -36.57
CA GLY A 179 51.76 59.18 -36.19
C GLY A 179 53.29 58.98 -36.13
N VAL A 180 53.76 57.75 -35.94
CA VAL A 180 55.20 57.38 -35.86
C VAL A 180 55.67 56.75 -37.18
N GLY A 181 55.25 57.31 -38.32
CA GLY A 181 55.65 56.87 -39.66
C GLY A 181 56.12 57.99 -40.60
N GLY A 182 56.25 59.23 -40.10
CA GLY A 182 56.51 60.43 -40.91
C GLY A 182 57.83 61.16 -40.62
N GLY A 183 58.77 60.54 -39.91
CA GLY A 183 60.10 61.10 -39.65
C GLY A 183 61.15 60.49 -40.57
N GLY A 184 61.46 61.16 -41.68
CA GLY A 184 62.40 60.69 -42.69
C GLY A 184 63.81 60.44 -42.17
N MET A 185 64.35 59.26 -42.46
CA MET A 185 65.79 59.03 -42.53
C MET A 185 66.18 58.91 -44.00
N LEU A 186 66.63 60.02 -44.56
CA LEU A 186 67.33 60.09 -45.84
C LEU A 186 68.70 59.39 -45.67
N SER A 187 68.84 58.19 -46.23
CA SER A 187 70.16 57.55 -46.39
C SER A 187 70.92 58.23 -47.54
N PRO A 188 72.20 58.62 -47.34
CA PRO A 188 73.00 59.21 -48.41
C PRO A 188 73.51 58.15 -49.41
N PRO A 189 73.81 58.54 -50.67
CA PRO A 189 74.20 57.60 -51.71
C PRO A 189 75.67 57.18 -51.56
N ALA A 190 75.92 55.89 -51.72
CA ALA A 190 77.25 55.32 -51.81
C ALA A 190 77.97 55.84 -53.07
N LYS A 191 79.14 56.45 -52.89
CA LYS A 191 80.07 56.78 -53.98
C LYS A 191 81.17 55.71 -54.05
N ARG A 192 81.32 55.18 -55.26
CA ARG A 192 82.50 54.59 -55.95
C ARG A 192 83.50 53.79 -55.14
#